data_AF-F9Q1G6-F1
#
_entry.id   AF-F9Q1G6-F1
#
_cell.length_a   1.000
_cell.length_b   1.000
_cell.length_c   1.000
_cell.angle_alpha   90.00
_cell.angle_beta   90.00
_cell.angle_gamma   90.00
#
_symmetry.space_group_name_H-M   'P 1'
#
loop_
_entity.id
_entity.type
_entity.pdbx_description
1 polymer ?
#
loop_
_entity_poly.entity_id
_entity_poly.type
_entity_poly.pdbx_seq_one_letter_code
_entity_poly.pdbx_strand_id
1 'polypeptide(L)'
;MQSFKITINVKDAQNKPLNGSYSAIVNNQKTTLKFTNGKATVDLKKDKTVKILDLPLNARYSIEEEASSSRGYRVSYENKEGKLDGDKSATVTNNKNSVPETGIDFLSSTLMLGVVLPLGGIFFIILLGHLVVNRRK
;
A
#
# COMPACT_ATOMS: atom_id res chain seq x y z
N MET A 1 -6.43 2.31 -21.34
CA MET A 1 -6.66 1.99 -19.91
C MET A 1 -5.34 2.18 -19.18
N GLN A 2 -5.31 2.96 -18.10
CA GLN A 2 -4.09 3.26 -17.33
C GLN A 2 -3.54 1.99 -16.67
N SER A 3 -2.22 1.83 -16.67
CA SER A 3 -1.50 0.82 -15.88
C SER A 3 -0.78 1.51 -14.73
N PHE A 4 -0.77 0.87 -13.57
CA PHE A 4 -0.09 1.32 -12.36
C PHE A 4 1.08 0.40 -12.06
N LYS A 5 2.25 0.97 -11.79
CA LYS A 5 3.46 0.19 -11.54
C LYS A 5 3.61 -0.05 -10.05
N ILE A 6 3.36 -1.28 -9.62
CA ILE A 6 3.46 -1.70 -8.23
C ILE A 6 4.81 -2.41 -8.01
N THR A 7 5.55 -1.95 -7.01
CA THR A 7 6.77 -2.57 -6.52
C THR A 7 6.46 -3.34 -5.24
N ILE A 8 6.73 -4.64 -5.26
CA ILE A 8 6.68 -5.52 -4.10
C ILE A 8 8.10 -5.66 -3.57
N ASN A 9 8.31 -5.25 -2.33
CA ASN A 9 9.55 -5.45 -1.60
C ASN A 9 9.36 -6.61 -0.62
N VAL A 10 10.30 -7.55 -0.57
CA VAL A 10 10.30 -8.67 0.37
C VAL A 10 11.70 -8.87 0.95
N LYS A 11 11.76 -9.04 2.28
CA LYS A 11 12.95 -9.44 3.03
C LYS A 11 12.67 -10.76 3.73
N ASP A 12 13.65 -11.64 3.79
CA ASP A 12 13.54 -12.90 4.52
C ASP A 12 13.44 -12.68 6.05
N ALA A 13 13.31 -13.77 6.80
CA ALA A 13 13.20 -13.73 8.27
C ALA A 13 14.46 -13.15 8.95
N GLN A 14 15.60 -13.14 8.26
CA GLN A 14 16.87 -12.57 8.71
C GLN A 14 17.11 -11.14 8.19
N ASN A 15 16.06 -10.48 7.66
CA ASN A 15 16.09 -9.15 7.05
C ASN A 15 16.96 -9.01 5.79
N LYS A 16 17.35 -10.12 5.15
CA LYS A 16 18.08 -10.09 3.88
C LYS A 16 17.11 -9.92 2.71
N PRO A 17 17.51 -9.24 1.63
CA PRO A 17 16.67 -9.11 0.45
C PRO A 17 16.33 -10.47 -0.16
N LEU A 18 15.05 -10.69 -0.45
CA LEU A 18 14.62 -11.90 -1.14
C LEU A 18 15.11 -11.89 -2.59
N ASN A 19 15.66 -13.01 -3.05
CA ASN A 19 16.12 -13.16 -4.43
C ASN A 19 15.63 -14.49 -4.99
N GLY A 20 15.32 -14.52 -6.28
CA GLY A 20 14.91 -15.73 -6.96
C GLY A 20 13.64 -15.56 -7.79
N SER A 21 13.18 -16.65 -8.37
CA SER A 21 12.00 -16.71 -9.22
C SER A 21 10.88 -17.46 -8.51
N TYR A 22 9.71 -16.84 -8.42
CA TYR A 22 8.54 -17.37 -7.72
C TYR A 22 7.38 -17.53 -8.68
N SER A 23 6.59 -18.58 -8.51
CA SER A 23 5.34 -18.74 -9.27
C SER A 23 4.37 -17.63 -8.85
N ALA A 24 3.73 -16.99 -9.82
CA ALA A 24 2.70 -16.00 -9.59
C ALA A 24 1.51 -16.24 -10.52
N ILE A 25 0.33 -15.79 -10.11
CA ILE A 25 -0.87 -15.75 -10.93
C ILE A 25 -1.21 -14.28 -11.13
N VAL A 26 -1.01 -13.78 -12.35
CA VAL A 26 -1.35 -12.41 -12.73
C VAL A 26 -2.55 -12.48 -13.66
N ASN A 27 -3.67 -11.84 -13.30
CA ASN A 27 -4.88 -11.85 -14.13
C ASN A 27 -5.31 -13.28 -14.55
N ASN A 28 -5.35 -14.22 -13.59
CA ASN A 28 -5.69 -15.63 -13.80
C ASN A 28 -4.72 -16.42 -14.70
N GLN A 29 -3.56 -15.87 -15.05
CA GLN A 29 -2.52 -16.57 -15.80
C GLN A 29 -1.31 -16.87 -14.92
N LYS A 30 -0.85 -18.12 -14.95
CA LYS A 30 0.38 -18.52 -14.26
C LYS A 30 1.58 -17.91 -14.98
N THR A 31 2.43 -17.24 -14.22
CA THR A 31 3.65 -16.59 -14.67
C THR A 31 4.74 -16.76 -13.61
N THR A 32 5.95 -16.33 -13.92
CA THR A 32 7.10 -16.34 -13.00
C THR A 32 7.49 -14.92 -12.67
N LEU A 33 7.50 -14.57 -11.39
CA LEU A 33 7.93 -13.26 -10.90
C LEU A 33 9.35 -13.37 -10.32
N LYS A 34 10.27 -12.57 -10.86
CA LYS A 34 11.66 -12.53 -10.40
C LYS A 34 11.85 -11.43 -9.37
N PHE A 35 12.31 -11.79 -8.19
CA PHE A 35 12.81 -10.88 -7.17
C PHE A 35 14.30 -10.67 -7.35
N THR A 36 14.70 -9.41 -7.45
CA THR A 36 16.11 -8.98 -7.49
C THR A 36 16.33 -7.95 -6.39
N ASN A 37 17.29 -8.22 -5.52
CA ASN A 37 17.59 -7.42 -4.34
C ASN A 37 16.34 -7.11 -3.48
N GLY A 38 15.49 -8.11 -3.29
CA GLY A 38 14.27 -7.99 -2.50
C GLY A 38 13.13 -7.29 -3.23
N LYS A 39 13.28 -6.92 -4.50
CA LYS A 39 12.28 -6.15 -5.26
C LYS A 39 11.78 -6.93 -6.46
N ALA A 40 10.47 -6.89 -6.66
CA ALA A 40 9.81 -7.29 -7.89
C ALA A 40 8.80 -6.22 -8.29
N THR A 41 8.64 -5.99 -9.59
CA THR A 41 7.76 -4.94 -10.09
C THR A 41 6.75 -5.52 -11.06
N VAL A 42 5.50 -5.10 -10.93
CA VAL A 42 4.38 -5.56 -11.75
C VAL A 42 3.55 -4.37 -12.20
N ASP A 43 3.08 -4.41 -13.45
CA ASP A 43 2.17 -3.42 -13.99
C ASP A 43 0.74 -3.97 -13.90
N LEU A 44 -0.11 -3.32 -13.09
CA LEU A 44 -1.51 -3.71 -12.90
C LEU A 44 -2.46 -2.70 -13.52
N LYS A 45 -3.51 -3.20 -14.17
CA LYS A 45 -4.64 -2.39 -14.63
C LYS A 45 -5.75 -2.45 -13.59
N LYS A 46 -6.78 -1.60 -13.73
CA LYS A 46 -7.98 -1.63 -12.91
C LYS A 46 -8.56 -3.05 -12.82
N ASP A 47 -8.96 -3.44 -11.60
CA ASP A 47 -9.56 -4.73 -11.26
C ASP A 47 -8.69 -5.96 -11.59
N LYS A 48 -7.36 -5.77 -11.71
CA LYS A 48 -6.39 -6.86 -11.89
C LYS A 48 -5.64 -7.15 -10.60
N THR A 49 -5.36 -8.43 -10.38
CA THR A 49 -4.68 -8.94 -9.19
C THR A 49 -3.40 -9.69 -9.57
N VAL A 50 -2.48 -9.73 -8.61
CA VAL A 50 -1.30 -10.58 -8.63
C VAL A 50 -1.30 -11.42 -7.35
N LYS A 51 -1.19 -12.74 -7.50
CA LYS A 51 -1.00 -13.69 -6.38
C LYS A 51 0.36 -14.33 -6.53
N ILE A 52 1.28 -14.06 -5.61
CA ILE A 52 2.61 -14.68 -5.59
C ILE A 52 2.52 -15.91 -4.67
N LEU A 53 3.02 -17.04 -5.13
CA LEU A 53 2.98 -18.32 -4.44
C LEU A 53 4.33 -18.62 -3.81
N ASP A 54 4.30 -19.44 -2.75
CA ASP A 54 5.49 -20.04 -2.12
C ASP A 54 6.54 -19.02 -1.66
N LEU A 55 6.10 -17.85 -1.19
CA LEU A 55 6.99 -16.90 -0.52
C LEU A 55 7.43 -17.48 0.84
N PRO A 56 8.67 -17.21 1.30
CA PRO A 56 9.18 -17.80 2.53
C PRO A 56 8.36 -17.39 3.76
N LEU A 57 8.11 -18.36 4.63
CA LEU A 57 7.47 -18.11 5.93
C LEU A 57 8.33 -17.16 6.77
N ASN A 58 7.67 -16.30 7.55
CA ASN A 58 8.25 -15.25 8.38
C ASN A 58 8.97 -14.12 7.63
N ALA A 59 8.94 -14.09 6.29
CA ALA A 59 9.43 -12.96 5.52
C ALA A 59 8.59 -11.70 5.77
N ARG A 60 9.18 -10.51 5.59
CA ARG A 60 8.50 -9.22 5.69
C ARG A 60 8.30 -8.64 4.30
N TYR A 61 7.09 -8.21 3.99
CA TYR A 61 6.76 -7.58 2.72
C TYR A 61 6.38 -6.11 2.91
N SER A 62 6.60 -5.29 1.88
CA SER A 62 6.04 -3.96 1.74
C SER A 62 5.69 -3.66 0.27
N ILE A 63 4.61 -2.93 0.06
CA ILE A 63 4.09 -2.55 -1.26
C ILE A 63 4.31 -1.04 -1.47
N GLU A 64 4.79 -0.68 -2.65
CA GLU A 64 4.94 0.70 -3.11
C GLU A 64 4.38 0.83 -4.52
N GLU A 65 3.78 1.98 -4.84
CA GLU A 65 3.39 2.32 -6.22
C GLU A 65 4.27 3.44 -6.75
N GLU A 66 4.69 3.33 -8.01
CA GLU A 66 5.48 4.36 -8.66
C GLU A 66 4.65 5.63 -8.89
N ALA A 67 5.11 6.77 -8.35
CA ALA A 67 4.42 8.06 -8.42
C ALA A 67 4.16 8.55 -9.85
N SER A 68 4.99 8.15 -10.82
CA SER A 68 4.79 8.47 -12.23
C SER A 68 3.50 7.87 -12.78
N SER A 69 3.11 6.70 -12.27
CA SER A 69 1.95 5.93 -12.72
C SER A 69 0.63 6.37 -12.05
N SER A 70 0.72 7.12 -10.95
CA SER A 70 -0.42 7.58 -10.14
C SER A 70 -0.70 9.08 -10.23
N ARG A 71 -0.05 9.78 -11.16
CA ARG A 71 -0.28 11.22 -11.39
C ARG A 71 -1.76 11.49 -11.67
N GLY A 72 -2.35 12.40 -10.89
CA GLY A 72 -3.78 12.74 -10.98
C GLY A 72 -4.72 11.76 -10.26
N TYR A 73 -4.18 10.81 -9.49
CA TYR A 73 -4.93 9.92 -8.61
C TYR A 73 -4.57 10.17 -7.15
N ARG A 74 -5.55 9.99 -6.27
CA ARG A 74 -5.36 9.85 -4.83
C ARG A 74 -5.16 8.37 -4.52
N VAL A 75 -3.94 8.01 -4.12
CA VAL A 75 -3.54 6.63 -3.81
C VAL A 75 -3.80 6.32 -2.33
N SER A 76 -4.33 5.14 -2.04
CA SER A 76 -4.50 4.61 -0.68
C SER A 76 -4.16 3.13 -0.62
N TYR A 77 -3.73 2.66 0.55
CA TYR A 77 -3.23 1.29 0.74
C TYR A 77 -3.93 0.62 1.92
N GLU A 78 -4.20 -0.67 1.77
CA GLU A 78 -4.59 -1.57 2.86
C GLU A 78 -3.55 -2.67 2.99
N ASN A 79 -3.10 -2.94 4.23
CA ASN A 79 -2.05 -3.92 4.53
C ASN A 79 -0.76 -3.70 3.70
N LYS A 80 -0.35 -2.43 3.53
CA LYS A 80 0.83 -2.02 2.76
C LYS A 80 2.08 -2.83 3.11
N GLU A 81 2.26 -3.17 4.37
CA GLU A 81 3.38 -3.97 4.86
C GLU A 81 2.91 -4.98 5.90
N GLY A 82 3.70 -6.04 6.08
CA GLY A 82 3.38 -7.09 7.04
C GLY A 82 4.41 -8.21 7.08
N LYS A 83 4.17 -9.15 7.98
CA LYS A 83 4.92 -10.40 8.08
C LYS A 83 4.11 -11.53 7.43
N LEU A 84 4.77 -12.38 6.66
CA LEU A 84 4.21 -13.58 6.06
C LEU A 84 4.18 -14.71 7.09
N ASP A 85 3.18 -14.71 7.97
CA ASP A 85 2.87 -15.83 8.87
C ASP A 85 1.81 -16.80 8.29
N GLY A 86 1.38 -16.53 7.05
CA GLY A 86 0.41 -17.27 6.26
C GLY A 86 0.09 -16.50 4.98
N ASP A 87 -1.02 -16.84 4.32
CA ASP A 87 -1.51 -16.10 3.16
C ASP A 87 -1.91 -14.67 3.56
N LYS A 88 -1.37 -13.67 2.84
CA LYS A 88 -1.67 -12.24 3.05
C LYS A 88 -2.18 -11.60 1.77
N SER A 89 -2.97 -10.55 1.92
CA SER A 89 -3.49 -9.74 0.82
C SER A 89 -3.30 -8.26 1.14
N ALA A 90 -2.86 -7.51 0.13
CA ALA A 90 -2.69 -6.06 0.18
C ALA A 90 -3.45 -5.43 -0.99
N THR A 91 -4.09 -4.30 -0.73
CA THR A 91 -4.92 -3.59 -1.71
C THR A 91 -4.34 -2.20 -1.95
N VAL A 92 -4.23 -1.82 -3.21
CA VAL A 92 -3.88 -0.45 -3.63
C VAL A 92 -5.08 0.14 -4.36
N THR A 93 -5.56 1.29 -3.89
CA THR A 93 -6.75 1.96 -4.42
C THR A 93 -6.37 3.33 -4.97
N ASN A 94 -6.54 3.50 -6.29
CA ASN A 94 -6.29 4.73 -7.03
C ASN A 94 -7.59 5.42 -7.38
N ASN A 95 -7.94 6.47 -6.63
CA ASN A 95 -9.15 7.25 -6.89
C ASN A 95 -8.83 8.47 -7.76
N LYS A 96 -9.46 8.58 -8.92
CA LYS A 96 -9.38 9.77 -9.76
C LYS A 96 -10.45 10.76 -9.29
N ASN A 97 -10.03 11.82 -8.60
CA ASN A 97 -10.94 12.91 -8.29
C ASN A 97 -11.29 13.62 -9.61
N SER A 98 -12.56 13.54 -10.02
CA SER A 98 -13.11 14.42 -11.05
C SER A 98 -13.45 15.75 -10.39
N VAL A 99 -12.51 16.69 -10.37
CA VAL A 99 -12.87 18.09 -10.12
C VAL A 99 -13.28 18.68 -11.47
N PRO A 100 -14.54 19.12 -11.67
CA PRO A 100 -14.84 19.93 -12.84
C PRO A 100 -13.99 21.20 -12.76
N GLU A 101 -13.46 21.64 -13.90
CA GLU A 101 -12.65 22.86 -14.03
C GLU A 101 -13.55 24.10 -13.87
N THR A 102 -14.02 24.35 -12.64
CA THR A 102 -14.64 25.63 -12.29
C THR A 102 -13.52 26.51 -11.77
N GLY A 103 -13.22 27.60 -12.51
CA GLY A 103 -12.06 28.49 -12.31
C GLY A 103 -12.04 29.32 -11.03
N ILE A 104 -12.21 28.67 -9.87
CA ILE A 104 -12.01 29.23 -8.52
C ILE A 104 -11.42 28.14 -7.59
N ASP A 105 -10.20 27.65 -7.88
CA ASP A 105 -9.45 26.79 -6.94
C ASP A 105 -8.85 27.63 -5.80
N PHE A 106 -9.71 28.14 -4.92
CA PHE A 106 -9.33 28.69 -3.63
C PHE A 106 -9.22 27.52 -2.63
N LEU A 107 -8.00 27.25 -2.13
CA LEU A 107 -7.71 26.54 -0.87
C LEU A 107 -7.78 24.99 -0.82
N SER A 108 -7.25 24.25 -1.80
CA SER A 108 -6.77 22.87 -1.55
C SER A 108 -5.24 22.74 -1.58
N SER A 109 -4.53 23.86 -1.42
CA SER A 109 -3.11 23.88 -1.10
C SER A 109 -2.92 23.90 0.42
N THR A 110 -3.22 22.77 1.08
CA THR A 110 -2.80 22.53 2.47
C THR A 110 -2.72 21.03 2.72
N LEU A 111 -1.48 20.52 2.70
CA LEU A 111 -0.99 19.45 3.58
C LEU A 111 -1.70 18.09 3.56
N MET A 112 -1.17 17.14 2.80
CA MET A 112 -1.07 15.73 3.24
C MET A 112 0.29 15.15 2.82
N LEU A 113 1.36 15.85 3.22
CA LEU A 113 2.67 15.22 3.41
C LEU A 113 2.58 14.45 4.74
N GLY A 114 2.09 13.21 4.71
CA GLY A 114 2.03 12.35 5.90
C GLY A 114 0.72 11.62 6.09
N VAL A 115 0.64 10.39 5.58
CA VAL A 115 -0.06 9.33 6.31
C VAL A 115 1.03 8.43 6.88
N VAL A 116 1.53 8.81 8.05
CA VAL A 116 2.10 7.87 9.01
C VAL A 116 0.95 6.95 9.38
N LEU A 117 0.93 5.74 8.84
CA LEU A 117 0.02 4.69 9.31
C LEU A 117 0.46 4.31 10.73
N PRO A 118 -0.41 4.41 11.75
CA PRO A 118 -0.04 4.04 13.11
C PRO A 118 0.02 2.52 13.18
N LEU A 119 1.21 1.95 12.99
CA LEU A 119 1.51 0.61 13.47
C LEU A 119 1.70 0.69 14.99
N GLY A 120 0.62 0.48 15.74
CA GLY A 120 0.70 0.14 17.15
C GLY A 120 -0.37 0.77 18.03
N GLY A 121 -1.28 -0.07 18.52
CA GLY A 121 -1.76 -0.09 19.91
C GLY A 121 -2.36 1.19 20.50
N ILE A 122 -3.67 1.17 20.71
CA ILE A 122 -4.34 1.54 21.98
C ILE A 122 -3.64 2.68 22.76
N PHE A 123 -3.80 3.94 22.36
CA PHE A 123 -3.60 5.08 23.30
C PHE A 123 -4.42 6.34 22.97
N PHE A 124 -5.18 6.37 21.88
CA PHE A 124 -5.89 7.59 21.46
C PHE A 124 -7.29 7.79 22.07
N ILE A 125 -7.79 6.83 22.84
CA ILE A 125 -9.12 6.89 23.46
C ILE A 125 -9.14 7.53 24.86
N ILE A 126 -7.99 7.87 25.44
CA ILE A 126 -7.95 8.45 26.80
C ILE A 126 -8.11 9.99 26.77
N LEU A 127 -7.74 10.68 25.68
CA LEU A 127 -7.80 12.15 25.67
C LEU A 127 -9.22 12.72 25.52
N LEU A 128 -10.15 11.96 24.90
CA LEU A 128 -11.51 12.45 24.66
C LEU A 128 -12.41 12.39 25.91
N GLY A 129 -12.07 11.55 26.90
CA GLY A 129 -12.77 11.48 28.18
C GLY A 129 -12.49 12.65 29.13
N HIS A 130 -11.29 13.25 29.07
CA HIS A 130 -10.92 14.35 29.96
C HIS A 130 -11.52 15.70 29.55
N LEU A 131 -11.81 15.91 28.26
CA LEU A 131 -12.41 17.17 27.79
C LEU A 131 -13.92 17.23 28.08
N VAL A 132 -14.62 16.09 28.07
CA VAL A 132 -16.07 16.03 28.37
C VAL A 132 -16.36 16.30 29.85
N VAL A 133 -15.41 16.06 30.77
CA VAL A 133 -15.64 16.17 32.21
C VAL A 133 -15.59 17.62 32.75
N ASN A 134 -14.98 18.59 32.05
CA ASN A 134 -14.78 19.92 32.64
C ASN A 134 -15.80 20.99 32.25
N ARG A 135 -17.07 20.60 32.09
CA ARG A 135 -18.20 21.52 32.30
C ARG A 135 -18.75 21.32 33.71
N ARG A 136 -18.19 22.01 34.73
CA ARG A 136 -18.90 22.67 35.85
C ARG A 136 -17.92 23.52 36.68
N LYS A 137 -18.05 24.84 36.60
CA LYS A 137 -18.31 25.70 37.76
C LYS A 137 -18.88 27.03 37.26
#